data_AF-A0A538SJ92-F1
#
_entry.id   AF-A0A538SJ92-F1
#
_cell.length_a   1.000
_cell.length_b   1.000
_cell.length_c   1.000
_cell.angle_alpha   90.00
_cell.angle_beta   90.00
_cell.angle_gamma   90.00
#
_symmetry.space_group_name_H-M   'P 1'
#
loop_
_entity.id
_entity.type
_entity.pdbx_description
1 polymer ?
#
loop_
_entity_poly.entity_id
_entity_poly.type
_entity_poly.pdbx_seq_one_letter_code
_entity_poly.pdbx_strand_id
1 'polypeptide(L)'
;MKTLSVSSLLLAGCIAALLVSPAMAAPAKKAAMSRFLIEVPHTQEECMKAMDEVSAMGPKALAQWDFGCEAGEHVAWAIVTAPDEKAALEKVPEAERANAKVHKLTKLTAAQVKEMHEKMK
;
A
#
# COMPACT_ATOMS: atom_id res chain seq x y z
N MET A 1 -23.18 78.02 23.02
CA MET A 1 -23.07 78.23 24.49
C MET A 1 -23.29 76.89 25.18
N LYS A 2 -22.29 76.44 25.95
CA LYS A 2 -22.31 75.50 27.12
C LYS A 2 -23.17 74.22 26.99
N THR A 3 -22.58 73.07 26.64
CA THR A 3 -21.90 72.04 27.47
C THR A 3 -22.81 70.92 27.98
N LEU A 4 -22.23 69.72 28.05
CA LEU A 4 -22.51 68.53 28.90
C LEU A 4 -22.96 67.30 28.07
N SER A 5 -22.54 66.07 28.31
CA SER A 5 -21.48 65.46 29.15
C SER A 5 -21.66 63.93 29.07
N VAL A 6 -20.56 63.16 29.22
CA VAL A 6 -20.45 61.72 29.62
C VAL A 6 -21.10 60.68 28.66
N SER A 7 -20.67 59.44 28.47
CA SER A 7 -19.77 58.49 29.14
C SER A 7 -19.47 57.39 28.11
N SER A 8 -18.22 57.04 27.78
CA SER A 8 -17.34 56.08 28.47
C SER A 8 -17.85 54.62 28.57
N LEU A 9 -16.91 53.69 28.33
CA LEU A 9 -16.91 52.21 28.45
C LEU A 9 -17.38 51.42 27.20
N LEU A 10 -16.50 50.82 26.39
CA LEU A 10 -15.57 49.67 26.58
C LEU A 10 -16.17 48.31 26.15
N LEU A 11 -15.70 47.85 24.99
CA LEU A 11 -15.18 46.50 24.66
C LEU A 11 -15.94 45.22 25.10
N ALA A 12 -16.39 44.44 24.09
CA ALA A 12 -16.23 42.97 24.01
C ALA A 12 -16.69 42.54 22.59
N GLY A 13 -15.88 41.97 21.68
CA GLY A 13 -14.67 41.18 21.87
C GLY A 13 -14.96 39.68 21.89
N CYS A 14 -15.78 39.15 20.97
CA CYS A 14 -15.97 37.69 20.81
C CYS A 14 -15.36 37.22 19.48
N ILE A 15 -14.03 37.16 19.42
CA ILE A 15 -13.33 36.35 18.42
C ILE A 15 -13.32 34.93 18.98
N ALA A 16 -14.20 34.08 18.47
CA ALA A 16 -14.15 32.65 18.74
C ALA A 16 -12.84 32.09 18.15
N ALA A 17 -11.84 31.92 18.99
CA ALA A 17 -10.63 31.18 18.65
C ALA A 17 -10.99 29.70 18.48
N LEU A 18 -11.19 29.26 17.24
CA LEU A 18 -11.17 27.85 16.85
C LEU A 18 -9.76 27.32 17.17
N LEU A 19 -9.66 26.60 18.28
CA LEU A 19 -8.47 25.84 18.65
C LEU A 19 -8.32 24.69 17.65
N VAL A 20 -7.57 24.91 16.56
CA VAL A 20 -7.05 23.84 15.73
C VAL A 20 -5.88 23.22 16.49
N SER A 21 -6.17 22.24 17.34
CA SER A 21 -5.13 21.41 17.93
C SER A 21 -4.45 20.61 16.81
N PRO A 22 -3.12 20.69 16.62
CA PRO A 22 -2.43 19.68 15.84
C PRO A 22 -2.41 18.45 16.74
N ALA A 23 -3.28 17.48 16.47
CA ALA A 23 -3.06 16.15 16.99
C ALA A 23 -1.67 15.72 16.50
N MET A 24 -0.70 15.71 17.42
CA MET A 24 0.65 15.23 17.16
C MET A 24 0.54 13.78 16.73
N ALA A 25 0.64 13.54 15.42
CA ALA A 25 0.73 12.20 14.88
C ALA A 25 1.96 11.54 15.52
N ALA A 26 1.72 10.52 16.34
CA ALA A 26 2.80 9.72 16.89
C ALA A 26 3.66 9.18 15.74
N PRO A 27 4.99 9.05 15.91
CA PRO A 27 5.85 8.52 14.86
C PRO A 27 5.36 7.12 14.49
N ALA A 28 4.97 6.95 13.22
CA ALA A 28 4.52 5.67 12.70
C ALA A 28 5.60 4.62 12.96
N LYS A 29 5.27 3.60 13.77
CA LYS A 29 6.13 2.43 13.99
C LYS A 29 6.51 1.89 12.61
N LYS A 30 7.81 1.80 12.29
CA LYS A 30 8.29 1.19 11.03
C LYS A 30 7.54 -0.14 10.85
N ALA A 31 6.65 -0.19 9.87
CA ALA A 31 5.87 -1.38 9.60
C ALA A 31 6.84 -2.53 9.28
N ALA A 32 6.64 -3.68 9.93
CA ALA A 32 7.46 -4.86 9.68
C ALA A 32 7.25 -5.30 8.23
N MET A 33 8.34 -5.40 7.47
CA MET A 33 8.28 -5.79 6.07
C MET A 33 8.11 -7.31 5.95
N SER A 34 7.15 -7.74 5.14
CA SER A 34 6.85 -9.14 4.83
C SER A 34 7.12 -9.44 3.36
N ARG A 35 7.30 -10.72 3.01
CA ARG A 35 7.42 -11.18 1.63
C ARG A 35 6.05 -11.53 1.08
N PHE A 36 5.81 -11.18 -0.18
CA PHE A 36 4.58 -11.50 -0.90
C PHE A 36 4.91 -12.07 -2.28
N LEU A 37 4.18 -13.11 -2.70
CA LEU A 37 4.08 -13.53 -4.09
C LEU A 37 2.90 -12.77 -4.69
N ILE A 38 3.13 -12.16 -5.84
CA ILE A 38 2.11 -11.56 -6.67
C ILE A 38 1.93 -12.47 -7.87
N GLU A 39 0.68 -12.79 -8.20
CA GLU A 39 0.29 -13.44 -9.45
C GLU A 39 -0.58 -12.46 -10.24
N VAL A 40 -0.30 -12.29 -11.53
CA VAL A 40 -1.10 -11.45 -12.44
C VAL A 40 -1.55 -12.31 -13.62
N PRO A 41 -2.68 -13.03 -13.47
CA PRO A 41 -3.27 -13.79 -14.56
C PRO A 41 -3.78 -12.85 -15.66
N HIS A 42 -3.63 -13.28 -16.90
CA HIS A 42 -4.11 -12.61 -18.11
C HIS A 42 -4.43 -13.68 -19.17
N THR A 43 -5.09 -13.31 -20.27
CA THR A 43 -5.34 -14.24 -21.39
C THR A 43 -4.13 -14.34 -22.32
N GLN A 44 -4.15 -15.29 -23.25
CA GLN A 44 -3.10 -15.41 -24.27
C GLN A 44 -2.99 -14.13 -25.13
N GLU A 45 -4.12 -13.55 -25.48
CA GLU A 45 -4.22 -12.34 -26.30
C GLU A 45 -3.68 -11.10 -25.56
N GLU A 46 -3.68 -11.13 -24.23
CA GLU A 46 -3.25 -10.03 -23.37
C GLU A 46 -1.76 -10.09 -23.00
N CYS A 47 -1.05 -11.17 -23.35
CA CYS A 47 0.36 -11.38 -22.95
C CYS A 47 1.26 -10.18 -23.28
N MET A 48 1.20 -9.69 -24.52
CA MET A 48 2.04 -8.56 -24.94
C MET A 48 1.68 -7.28 -24.19
N LYS A 49 0.38 -7.03 -24.00
CA LYS A 49 -0.09 -5.88 -23.21
C LYS A 49 0.40 -5.96 -21.77
N ALA A 50 0.28 -7.11 -21.11
CA ALA A 50 0.75 -7.30 -19.74
C ALA A 50 2.26 -7.05 -19.60
N MET A 51 3.06 -7.50 -20.57
CA MET A 51 4.50 -7.22 -20.61
C MET A 51 4.80 -5.73 -20.83
N ASP A 52 4.04 -5.06 -21.71
CA ASP A 52 4.19 -3.62 -21.97
C ASP A 52 3.86 -2.80 -20.72
N GLU A 53 2.80 -3.14 -19.99
CA GLU A 53 2.41 -2.48 -18.74
C GLU A 53 3.52 -2.59 -17.68
N VAL A 54 4.14 -3.76 -17.53
CA VAL A 54 5.28 -3.95 -16.62
C VAL A 54 6.53 -3.21 -17.12
N SER A 55 6.81 -3.27 -18.42
CA SER A 55 7.95 -2.59 -19.05
C SER A 55 7.87 -1.06 -18.90
N ALA A 56 6.66 -0.50 -19.00
CA ALA A 56 6.40 0.93 -18.81
C ALA A 56 6.72 1.42 -17.39
N MET A 57 6.73 0.53 -16.39
CA MET A 57 7.20 0.86 -15.02
C MET A 57 8.73 1.01 -14.93
N GLY A 58 9.46 0.66 -16.00
CA GLY A 58 10.88 0.84 -16.16
C GLY A 58 11.71 -0.44 -15.93
N PRO A 59 12.98 -0.44 -16.36
CA PRO A 59 13.81 -1.65 -16.44
C PRO A 59 14.07 -2.30 -15.08
N LYS A 60 14.10 -1.50 -14.00
CA LYS A 60 14.25 -2.03 -12.64
C LYS A 60 13.02 -2.80 -12.18
N ALA A 61 11.82 -2.32 -12.53
CA ALA A 61 10.58 -3.01 -12.20
C ALA A 61 10.48 -4.29 -13.02
N LEU A 62 10.69 -4.21 -14.34
CA LEU A 62 10.66 -5.36 -15.25
C LEU A 62 11.56 -6.51 -14.79
N ALA A 63 12.77 -6.21 -14.30
CA ALA A 63 13.69 -7.22 -13.79
C ALA A 63 13.22 -7.98 -12.52
N GLN A 64 12.11 -7.57 -11.91
CA GLN A 64 11.51 -8.25 -10.75
C GLN A 64 10.37 -9.21 -11.13
N TRP A 65 9.98 -9.23 -12.40
CA TRP A 65 8.86 -10.03 -12.89
C TRP A 65 9.36 -11.23 -13.69
N ASP A 66 8.74 -12.36 -13.44
CA ASP A 66 8.88 -13.59 -14.21
C ASP A 66 7.58 -13.82 -15.00
N PHE A 67 7.68 -14.20 -16.28
CA PHE A 67 6.52 -14.40 -17.15
C PHE A 67 6.40 -15.87 -17.55
N GLY A 68 5.24 -16.47 -17.34
CA GLY A 68 4.97 -17.85 -17.71
C GLY A 68 4.57 -18.05 -19.17
N CYS A 69 4.39 -16.97 -19.93
CA CYS A 69 3.72 -17.00 -21.23
C CYS A 69 4.39 -17.95 -22.23
N GLU A 70 5.73 -18.02 -22.25
CA GLU A 70 6.49 -18.94 -23.12
C GLU A 70 6.29 -20.42 -22.75
N ALA A 71 5.94 -20.69 -21.49
CA ALA A 71 5.61 -22.03 -21.00
C ALA A 71 4.12 -22.37 -21.12
N GLY A 72 3.31 -21.48 -21.72
CA GLY A 72 1.85 -21.65 -21.84
C GLY A 72 1.07 -21.24 -20.58
N GLU A 73 1.74 -20.67 -19.58
CA GLU A 73 1.09 -20.15 -18.38
C GLU A 73 0.92 -18.64 -18.51
N HIS A 74 -0.30 -18.18 -18.78
CA HIS A 74 -0.62 -16.76 -18.97
C HIS A 74 -0.74 -16.01 -17.64
N VAL A 75 0.37 -16.02 -16.89
CA VAL A 75 0.52 -15.41 -15.56
C VAL A 75 1.90 -14.76 -15.49
N ALA A 76 1.95 -13.55 -14.95
CA ALA A 76 3.19 -12.93 -14.51
C ALA A 76 3.32 -13.03 -12.98
N TRP A 77 4.53 -13.29 -12.49
CA TRP A 77 4.83 -13.40 -11.07
C TRP A 77 5.86 -12.39 -10.63
N ALA A 78 5.75 -11.93 -9.38
CA ALA A 78 6.80 -11.17 -8.72
C ALA A 78 6.83 -11.51 -7.23
N ILE A 79 8.02 -11.61 -6.65
CA ILE A 79 8.19 -11.68 -5.20
C ILE A 79 8.65 -10.31 -4.69
N VAL A 80 7.81 -9.66 -3.89
CA VAL A 80 8.08 -8.33 -3.35
C VAL A 80 8.18 -8.35 -1.83
N THR A 81 8.78 -7.29 -1.29
CA THR A 81 8.81 -7.02 0.14
C THR A 81 7.97 -5.76 0.42
N ALA A 82 6.98 -5.87 1.28
CA ALA A 82 6.01 -4.81 1.56
C ALA A 82 5.52 -4.87 3.03
N PRO A 83 4.94 -3.80 3.59
CA PRO A 83 4.39 -3.83 4.95
C PRO A 83 3.12 -4.68 5.06
N ASP A 84 2.32 -4.74 4.00
CA ASP A 84 1.05 -5.46 3.94
C ASP A 84 0.68 -5.81 2.47
N GLU A 85 -0.42 -6.53 2.29
CA GLU A 85 -0.91 -6.98 0.98
C GLU A 85 -1.30 -5.82 0.06
N LYS A 86 -1.86 -4.74 0.63
CA LYS A 86 -2.25 -3.55 -0.15
C LYS A 86 -1.00 -2.87 -0.74
N ALA A 87 0.03 -2.67 0.07
CA ALA A 87 1.29 -2.09 -0.39
C ALA A 87 2.05 -3.00 -1.35
N ALA A 88 1.87 -4.32 -1.27
CA ALA A 88 2.36 -5.25 -2.29
C ALA A 88 1.59 -5.10 -3.60
N LEU A 89 0.26 -4.98 -3.56
CA LEU A 89 -0.58 -4.76 -4.75
C LEU A 89 -0.24 -3.46 -5.50
N GLU A 90 0.19 -2.42 -4.78
CA GLU A 90 0.67 -1.17 -5.38
C GLU A 90 1.91 -1.35 -6.29
N LYS A 91 2.62 -2.49 -6.19
CA LYS A 91 3.73 -2.87 -7.09
C LYS A 91 3.27 -3.41 -8.44
N VAL A 92 1.99 -3.68 -8.62
CA VAL A 92 1.39 -4.14 -9.87
C VAL A 92 1.02 -2.93 -10.75
N PRO A 93 1.21 -2.98 -12.07
CA PRO A 93 0.66 -1.98 -12.99
C PRO A 93 -0.82 -1.74 -12.72
N GLU A 94 -1.27 -0.49 -12.77
CA GLU A 94 -2.63 -0.12 -12.37
C GLU A 94 -3.71 -0.89 -13.16
N ALA A 95 -3.51 -1.05 -14.46
CA ALA A 95 -4.41 -1.79 -15.35
C ALA A 95 -4.59 -3.26 -14.95
N GLU A 96 -3.61 -3.85 -14.28
CA GLU A 96 -3.56 -5.28 -13.99
C GLU A 96 -3.92 -5.61 -12.52
N ARG A 97 -4.04 -4.59 -11.65
CA ARG A 97 -4.33 -4.76 -10.21
C ARG A 97 -5.64 -5.48 -9.93
N ALA A 98 -6.66 -5.30 -10.78
CA ALA A 98 -7.98 -5.90 -10.58
C ALA A 98 -7.94 -7.44 -10.68
N ASN A 99 -7.02 -7.98 -11.48
CA ASN A 99 -6.87 -9.41 -11.71
C ASN A 99 -5.78 -10.03 -10.82
N ALA A 100 -4.94 -9.19 -10.21
CA ALA A 100 -3.80 -9.63 -9.43
C ALA A 100 -4.21 -10.31 -8.11
N LYS A 101 -3.46 -11.36 -7.73
CA LYS A 101 -3.55 -12.03 -6.44
C LYS A 101 -2.27 -11.80 -5.66
N VAL A 102 -2.42 -11.50 -4.37
CA VAL A 102 -1.29 -11.26 -3.47
C VAL A 102 -1.33 -12.30 -2.37
N HIS A 103 -0.22 -13.05 -2.22
CA HIS A 103 -0.08 -14.12 -1.24
C HIS A 103 1.07 -13.81 -0.29
N LYS A 104 0.77 -13.71 1.00
CA LYS A 104 1.82 -13.57 2.02
C LYS A 104 2.66 -14.85 2.09
N LEU A 105 3.97 -14.71 1.97
CA LEU A 105 4.91 -15.81 2.01
C LEU A 105 5.54 -15.94 3.40
N THR A 106 5.61 -17.18 3.89
CA THR A 106 6.30 -17.53 5.13
C THR A 106 7.32 -18.63 4.84
N LYS A 107 8.57 -18.44 5.26
CA LYS A 107 9.56 -19.53 5.29
C LYS A 107 9.38 -20.32 6.58
N LEU A 108 9.39 -21.63 6.47
CA LEU A 108 9.30 -22.55 7.61
C LEU A 108 10.67 -23.19 7.86
N THR A 109 10.96 -23.39 9.14
CA THR A 109 12.05 -24.27 9.59
C THR A 109 11.56 -25.71 9.69
N ALA A 110 12.47 -26.68 9.63
CA ALA A 110 12.12 -28.09 9.81
C ALA A 110 11.40 -28.36 11.16
N ALA A 111 11.80 -27.66 12.22
CA ALA A 111 11.17 -27.76 13.53
C ALA A 111 9.71 -27.28 13.50
N GLN A 112 9.44 -26.12 12.87
CA GLN A 112 8.07 -25.61 12.72
C GLN A 112 7.19 -26.57 11.91
N VAL A 113 7.72 -27.17 10.84
CA VAL A 113 6.98 -28.17 10.07
C VAL A 113 6.61 -29.38 10.93
N LYS A 114 7.56 -29.89 11.73
CA LYS A 114 7.31 -31.01 12.66
C LYS A 114 6.21 -30.65 13.67
N GLU A 115 6.29 -29.48 14.29
CA GLU A 115 5.29 -29.00 15.26
C GLU A 115 3.89 -28.87 14.63
N MET A 116 3.79 -28.36 13.40
CA MET A 116 2.51 -28.24 12.70
C MET A 116 1.86 -29.61 12.44
N HIS A 117 2.63 -30.63 12.05
CA HIS A 117 2.09 -31.98 11.89
C HIS A 117 1.62 -32.61 13.21
N GLU A 118 2.26 -32.31 14.34
CA GLU A 118 1.84 -32.82 15.65
C GLU A 118 0.51 -32.20 16.11
N LYS A 119 0.25 -30.93 15.77
CA LYS A 119 -1.00 -30.22 16.14
C LYS A 119 -2.21 -30.55 15.27
N MET A 120 -1.99 -31.10 14.07
CA MET A 120 -3.07 -31.41 13.11
C MET A 120 -3.56 -32.87 13.20
N LYS A 121 -2.99 -33.66 14.11
CA LYS A 121 -3.46 -35.01 14.45
C LYS A 121 -4.50 -34.95 15.56
#